data_AF-A0A3B0TYP7-F1
#
_entry.id   AF-A0A3B0TYP7-F1
#
_cell.length_a   1.000
_cell.length_b   1.000
_cell.length_c   1.000
_cell.angle_alpha   90.00
_cell.angle_beta   90.00
_cell.angle_gamma   90.00
#
_symmetry.space_group_name_H-M   'P 1'
#
loop_
_entity.id
_entity.type
_entity.pdbx_description
1 polymer ?
#
loop_
_entity_poly.entity_id
_entity_poly.type
_entity_poly.pdbx_seq_one_letter_code
_entity_poly.pdbx_strand_id
1 'polypeptide(L)' 'VEKYVREGRKADEIEALISEDKDIAILVLAAGISSDGPGPLVSAFAGRGANALPIPVTIIPGGVSDEHIIALC' A
#
# COMPACT_ATOMS: atom_id res chain seq x y z
N VAL A 1 -8.57 8.50 14.25
CA VAL A 1 -7.94 7.69 13.17
C VAL A 1 -8.39 6.27 13.38
N GLU A 2 -9.05 5.69 12.40
CA GLU A 2 -9.48 4.29 12.47
C GLU A 2 -8.28 3.36 12.24
N LYS A 3 -8.23 2.24 12.97
CA LYS A 3 -7.11 1.30 12.90
C LYS A 3 -7.63 -0.12 12.92
N TYR A 4 -7.20 -0.90 11.93
CA TYR A 4 -7.50 -2.32 11.80
C TYR A 4 -6.29 -3.17 12.18
N VAL A 5 -6.53 -4.29 12.86
CA VAL A 5 -5.53 -5.34 13.13
C VAL A 5 -6.15 -6.67 12.69
N ARG A 6 -5.47 -7.39 11.80
CA ARG A 6 -5.94 -8.64 11.19
C ARG A 6 -4.81 -9.67 11.18
N GLU A 7 -5.15 -10.95 11.22
CA GLU A 7 -4.20 -12.07 11.13
C GLU A 7 -4.42 -12.85 9.84
N GLY A 8 -3.35 -13.10 9.11
CA GLY A 8 -3.41 -13.80 7.84
C GLY A 8 -2.27 -13.40 6.91
N ARG A 9 -2.42 -13.72 5.62
CA ARG A 9 -1.50 -13.24 4.58
C ARG A 9 -1.77 -11.76 4.34
N LYS A 10 -0.74 -10.93 4.46
CA LYS A 10 -0.89 -9.47 4.45
C LYS A 10 -1.64 -8.92 3.23
N ALA A 11 -1.34 -9.43 2.03
CA ALA A 11 -2.02 -8.99 0.81
C ALA A 11 -3.51 -9.35 0.82
N ASP A 12 -3.82 -10.60 1.13
CA ASP A 12 -5.19 -11.13 1.21
C ASP A 12 -6.03 -10.34 2.24
N GLU A 13 -5.47 -10.03 3.41
CA GLU A 13 -6.15 -9.26 4.46
C GLU A 13 -6.41 -7.79 4.07
N ILE A 14 -5.50 -7.18 3.29
CA ILE A 14 -5.67 -5.83 2.74
C ILE A 14 -6.76 -5.82 1.66
N GLU A 15 -6.75 -6.81 0.75
CA GLU A 15 -7.76 -6.98 -0.29
C GLU A 15 -9.16 -7.18 0.30
N ALA A 16 -9.27 -8.00 1.36
CA ALA A 16 -10.52 -8.22 2.07
C ALA A 16 -11.02 -6.94 2.77
N LEU A 17 -10.15 -6.19 3.44
CA LEU A 17 -10.54 -4.92 4.07
C LEU A 17 -11.05 -3.89 3.06
N ILE A 18 -10.35 -3.70 1.93
CA ILE A 18 -10.78 -2.81 0.83
C ILE A 18 -12.11 -3.28 0.22
N SER A 19 -12.37 -4.59 0.25
CA SER A 19 -13.62 -5.15 -0.26
C SER A 19 -14.78 -4.95 0.71
N GLU A 20 -14.54 -5.07 2.01
CA GLU A 20 -15.51 -4.89 3.10
C GLU A 20 -15.86 -3.41 3.32
N ASP A 21 -14.87 -2.54 3.29
CA ASP A 21 -15.00 -1.11 3.52
C ASP A 21 -14.86 -0.33 2.21
N LYS A 22 -16.02 0.06 1.65
CA LYS A 22 -16.10 0.81 0.38
C LYS A 22 -15.69 2.27 0.51
N ASP A 23 -15.47 2.78 1.72
CA ASP A 23 -15.00 4.15 1.94
C ASP A 23 -13.48 4.26 1.74
N ILE A 24 -12.75 3.13 1.67
CA ILE A 24 -11.33 3.11 1.34
C ILE A 24 -11.12 3.42 -0.14
N ALA A 25 -10.59 4.61 -0.44
CA ALA A 25 -10.42 5.09 -1.81
C ALA A 25 -9.00 4.94 -2.38
N ILE A 26 -7.96 4.86 -1.54
CA ILE A 26 -6.55 4.84 -1.97
C ILE A 26 -5.74 3.94 -1.03
N LEU A 27 -4.89 3.07 -1.60
CA LEU A 27 -3.88 2.34 -0.85
C LEU A 27 -2.51 3.01 -1.01
N VAL A 28 -1.91 3.47 0.09
CA VAL A 28 -0.56 4.07 0.10
C VAL A 28 0.44 3.07 0.68
N LEU A 29 1.53 2.78 -0.05
CA LEU A 29 2.59 1.86 0.36
C LEU A 29 3.95 2.55 0.28
N ALA A 30 4.76 2.42 1.33
CA ALA A 30 6.15 2.82 1.28
C ALA A 30 7.01 1.71 0.64
N ALA A 31 7.80 2.06 -0.37
CA ALA A 31 8.79 1.17 -0.96
C ALA A 31 10.02 1.05 -0.04
N GLY A 32 10.47 -0.17 0.16
CA GLY A 32 11.76 -0.45 0.80
C GLY A 32 12.92 0.21 0.07
N ILE A 33 13.92 0.62 0.84
CA ILE A 33 15.16 1.26 0.34
C ILE A 33 16.34 0.29 0.20
N SER A 34 16.13 -1.01 0.49
CA SER A 34 17.18 -2.02 0.41
C SER A 34 17.37 -2.53 -1.03
N SER A 35 18.51 -3.17 -1.27
CA SER A 35 18.81 -3.85 -2.53
C SER A 35 17.89 -5.04 -2.84
N ASP A 36 17.13 -5.52 -1.85
CA ASP A 36 16.25 -6.69 -1.97
C ASP A 36 14.91 -6.36 -2.65
N GLY A 37 14.75 -5.12 -3.12
CA GLY A 37 13.58 -4.65 -3.83
C GLY A 37 12.59 -3.87 -2.95
N PRO A 38 11.46 -3.44 -3.51
CA PRO A 38 10.56 -2.46 -2.88
C PRO A 38 9.77 -3.01 -1.67
N GLY A 39 10.00 -4.26 -1.26
CA GLY A 39 9.35 -4.90 -0.13
C GLY A 39 8.15 -5.78 -0.52
N PRO A 40 7.72 -6.69 0.37
CA PRO A 40 6.79 -7.76 0.02
C PRO A 40 5.39 -7.28 -0.38
N LEU A 41 4.90 -6.20 0.23
CA LEU A 41 3.58 -5.64 -0.10
C LEU A 41 3.60 -4.91 -1.45
N VAL A 42 4.62 -4.08 -1.68
CA VAL A 42 4.76 -3.38 -2.97
C VAL A 42 4.91 -4.40 -4.09
N SER A 43 5.76 -5.42 -3.93
CA SER A 43 5.93 -6.47 -4.94
C SER A 43 4.63 -7.26 -5.20
N ALA A 44 3.85 -7.56 -4.15
CA ALA A 44 2.59 -8.29 -4.29
C ALA A 44 1.56 -7.53 -5.15
N PHE A 45 1.46 -6.21 -4.98
CA PHE A 45 0.48 -5.39 -5.71
C PHE A 45 1.01 -4.87 -7.05
N ALA A 46 2.29 -4.50 -7.14
CA ALA A 46 2.91 -4.05 -8.39
C ALA A 46 2.94 -5.17 -9.46
N GLY A 47 3.14 -6.42 -9.06
CA GLY A 47 3.18 -7.57 -9.99
C GLY A 47 1.81 -7.97 -10.54
N ARG A 48 0.70 -7.58 -9.90
CA ARG A 48 -0.66 -7.92 -10.31
C ARG A 48 -1.32 -6.86 -11.22
N GLY A 49 -0.70 -5.69 -11.36
CA GLY A 49 -1.17 -4.60 -12.23
C GLY A 49 -2.57 -4.08 -11.85
N ALA A 50 -3.30 -3.54 -12.83
CA ALA A 50 -4.62 -2.94 -12.64
C ALA A 50 -5.72 -3.92 -12.17
N ASN A 51 -5.44 -5.23 -12.12
CA ASN A 51 -6.40 -6.25 -11.69
C ASN A 51 -6.27 -6.61 -10.20
N ALA A 52 -5.33 -5.99 -9.46
CA ALA A 52 -5.05 -6.36 -8.08
C ALA A 52 -6.10 -5.83 -7.09
N LEU A 53 -6.56 -4.60 -7.29
CA LEU A 53 -7.43 -3.87 -6.37
C LEU A 53 -8.36 -2.93 -7.16
N PRO A 54 -9.60 -2.71 -6.69
CA PRO A 54 -10.54 -1.77 -7.32
C PRO A 54 -10.20 -0.29 -7.03
N ILE A 55 -9.06 -0.01 -6.41
CA ILE A 55 -8.62 1.32 -5.99
C ILE A 55 -7.19 1.60 -6.46
N PRO A 56 -6.83 2.89 -6.68
CA PRO A 56 -5.45 3.26 -6.97
C PRO A 56 -4.49 2.87 -5.83
N VAL A 57 -3.29 2.42 -6.23
CA VAL A 57 -2.17 2.14 -5.33
C VAL A 57 -1.08 3.18 -5.55
N THR A 58 -0.76 3.94 -4.51
CA THR A 58 0.31 4.95 -4.51
C THR A 58 1.53 4.38 -3.80
N ILE A 59 2.67 4.34 -4.50
CA ILE A 59 3.95 3.89 -3.94
C ILE A 59 4.82 5.12 -3.63
N ILE A 60 5.20 5.28 -2.37
CA ILE A 60 6.09 6.35 -1.90
C ILE A 60 7.49 5.78 -1.70
N PRO A 61 8.55 6.35 -2.30
CA PRO A 61 9.92 5.90 -2.04
C PRO A 61 10.28 6.08 -0.55
N GLY A 62 10.81 5.04 0.10
CA GLY A 62 11.05 5.05 1.55
C GLY A 62 12.15 5.99 2.05
N GLY A 63 12.87 6.68 1.15
CA GLY A 63 13.86 7.70 1.50
C GLY A 63 13.29 9.13 1.55
N VAL A 64 12.01 9.32 1.28
CA VAL A 64 11.36 10.64 1.29
C VAL A 64 10.99 10.99 2.74
N SER A 65 11.47 12.12 3.24
CA SER A 65 11.09 12.63 4.56
C SER A 65 9.65 13.13 4.57
N ASP A 66 9.01 13.13 5.74
CA ASP A 66 7.65 13.65 5.92
C ASP A 66 7.50 15.07 5.35
N GLU A 67 8.50 15.92 5.52
CA GLU A 67 8.56 17.28 4.97
C GLU A 67 8.46 17.31 3.44
N HIS A 68 9.14 16.38 2.76
CA HIS A 68 9.05 16.26 1.31
C HIS A 68 7.70 15.68 0.86
N ILE A 69 7.09 14.77 1.63
CA ILE A 69 5.75 14.23 1.33
C ILE A 69 4.70 15.35 1.42
N ILE A 70 4.77 16.18 2.47
CA ILE A 70 3.86 17.31 2.67
C ILE A 70 3.97 18.31 1.51
N ALA A 71 5.18 18.55 0.99
CA ALA A 71 5.38 19.46 -0.14
C ALA A 71 4.78 18.96 -1.48
N LEU A 72 4.41 17.68 -1.59
CA LEU A 72 3.76 17.11 -2.78
C LEU A 72 2.22 17.18 -2.76
N CYS A 73 1.61 17.47 -1.61
CA CYS A 73 0.16 17.52 -1.43
C CYS A 73 -0.36 18.97 -1.46
#